data_AF-A0A292SFG1-F1
#
_entry.id   AF-A0A292SFG1-F1
#
_cell.length_a   1.000
_cell.length_b   1.000
_cell.length_c   1.000
_cell.angle_alpha   90.00
_cell.angle_beta   90.00
_cell.angle_gamma   90.00
#
_symmetry.space_group_name_H-M   'P 1'
#
loop_
_entity.id
_entity.type
_entity.pdbx_description
1 polymer ?
#
loop_
_entity_poly.entity_id
_entity_poly.type
_entity_poly.pdbx_seq_one_letter_code
_entity_poly.pdbx_strand_id
1 'polypeptide(L)'
;MVQVSGNSQPKVWINGQYMPANKGIDGKWYVEIDGKRVEVDPNDLFGMNSKWEELNQSFEEQKEKHAGWRQHWLNLQSKASTAYDAAISAYKQASQKYNEVTQGLNFSELEGSQREEAKQYRADMSTAGTQKRRAVSDSIFYGRLAVDETYCMQDYTNLQSLASHMQG
;
A
#
# COMPACT_ATOMS: atom_id res chain seq x y z
N MET A 1 6.64 -32.13 43.61
CA MET A 1 7.73 -31.87 42.64
C MET A 1 7.73 -33.00 41.64
N VAL A 2 7.34 -32.73 40.39
CA VAL A 2 7.43 -33.73 39.32
C VAL A 2 8.88 -33.70 38.82
N GLN A 3 9.64 -34.76 39.07
CA GLN A 3 10.95 -34.97 38.44
C GLN A 3 10.72 -35.19 36.95
N VAL A 4 10.98 -34.17 36.13
CA VAL A 4 11.09 -34.32 34.69
C VAL A 4 12.43 -34.98 34.42
N SER A 5 12.42 -36.24 33.96
CA SER A 5 13.61 -36.98 33.54
C SER A 5 14.34 -36.21 32.44
N GLY A 6 15.48 -35.62 32.77
CA GLY A 6 16.21 -34.66 31.95
C GLY A 6 17.03 -35.26 30.81
N ASN A 7 16.39 -35.95 29.86
CA ASN A 7 16.98 -36.27 28.55
C ASN A 7 15.89 -36.63 27.53
N SER A 8 14.88 -35.77 27.36
CA SER A 8 13.97 -35.90 26.22
C SER A 8 14.72 -35.49 24.95
N GLN A 9 14.79 -36.39 23.98
CA GLN A 9 15.32 -36.08 22.66
C GLN A 9 14.62 -34.84 22.07
N PRO A 10 15.37 -33.83 21.58
CA PRO A 10 14.78 -32.65 20.96
C PRO A 10 13.89 -33.04 19.78
N LYS A 11 12.78 -32.33 19.64
CA LYS A 11 11.89 -32.46 18.49
C LYS A 11 11.84 -31.13 17.76
N VAL A 12 12.03 -31.17 16.46
CA VAL A 12 12.02 -30.00 15.58
C VAL A 12 10.85 -30.10 14.62
N TRP A 13 10.27 -28.97 14.25
CA TRP A 13 9.14 -28.93 13.34
C TRP A 13 9.61 -28.90 11.89
N ILE A 14 9.31 -29.95 11.12
CA ILE A 14 9.66 -30.07 9.71
C ILE A 14 8.50 -30.68 8.93
N ASN A 15 8.20 -30.13 7.75
CA ASN A 15 7.18 -30.64 6.82
C ASN A 15 5.80 -30.88 7.47
N GLY A 16 5.40 -30.01 8.41
CA GLY A 16 4.09 -30.09 9.07
C GLY A 16 4.00 -31.05 10.25
N GLN A 17 5.12 -31.59 10.74
CA GLN A 17 5.15 -32.49 11.89
C GLN A 17 6.41 -32.30 12.75
N TYR A 18 6.31 -32.68 14.03
CA TYR A 18 7.46 -32.74 14.93
C TYR A 18 8.26 -34.02 14.70
N MET A 19 9.52 -33.88 14.30
CA MET A 19 10.44 -34.99 14.09
C MET A 19 11.54 -35.01 15.15
N PRO A 20 11.96 -36.19 15.63
CA PRO A 20 13.05 -36.30 16.58
C PRO A 20 14.39 -35.94 15.92
N ALA A 21 15.13 -35.03 16.54
CA ALA A 21 16.48 -34.66 16.11
C ALA A 21 17.52 -35.53 16.84
N ASN A 22 18.53 -36.01 16.11
CA ASN A 22 19.63 -36.80 16.63
C ASN A 22 20.92 -36.00 16.59
N LYS A 23 21.72 -36.07 17.66
CA LYS A 23 23.04 -35.42 17.70
C LYS A 23 24.05 -36.27 16.94
N GLY A 24 24.70 -35.68 15.93
CA GLY A 24 25.81 -36.26 15.19
C GLY A 24 27.10 -36.29 16.01
N ILE A 25 28.08 -37.07 15.51
CA ILE A 25 29.42 -37.19 16.12
C ILE A 25 30.20 -35.86 16.03
N ASP A 26 29.85 -35.03 15.05
CA ASP A 26 30.33 -33.66 14.85
C ASP A 26 29.67 -32.63 15.78
N GLY A 27 28.76 -33.06 16.66
CA GLY A 27 28.10 -32.22 17.64
C GLY A 27 26.89 -31.44 17.10
N LYS A 28 26.58 -31.54 15.81
CA LYS A 28 25.42 -30.94 15.14
C LYS A 28 24.17 -31.81 15.32
N TRP A 29 22.99 -31.25 15.07
CA TRP A 29 21.72 -32.00 15.17
C TRP A 29 21.14 -32.27 13.79
N TYR A 30 20.54 -33.45 13.62
CA TYR A 30 20.03 -33.92 12.34
C TYR A 30 18.66 -34.57 12.46
N VAL A 31 17.81 -34.38 11.47
CA VAL A 31 16.61 -35.21 11.23
C VAL A 31 16.84 -36.05 9.98
N GLU A 32 16.34 -37.28 10.00
CA GLU A 32 16.36 -38.16 8.84
C GLU A 32 15.04 -38.03 8.08
N ILE A 33 15.10 -37.59 6.82
CA ILE A 33 13.95 -37.37 5.93
C ILE A 33 14.25 -38.13 4.64
N ASP A 34 13.41 -39.10 4.30
CA ASP A 34 13.56 -39.93 3.09
C ASP A 34 14.98 -40.53 2.95
N GLY A 35 15.57 -40.97 4.07
CA GLY A 35 16.92 -41.55 4.13
C GLY A 35 18.07 -40.55 4.01
N LYS A 36 17.79 -39.24 4.00
CA LYS A 36 18.79 -38.17 4.01
C LYS A 36 18.87 -37.50 5.38
N ARG A 37 20.10 -37.23 5.83
CA ARG A 37 20.35 -36.41 7.02
C ARG A 37 20.26 -34.93 6.67
N VAL A 38 19.32 -34.23 7.29
CA VAL A 38 19.15 -32.78 7.19
C VAL A 38 19.60 -32.17 8.51
N GLU A 39 20.53 -31.21 8.47
CA GLU A 39 20.99 -30.47 9.65
C GLU A 39 19.86 -29.58 10.18
N VAL A 40 19.66 -29.55 11.50
CA VAL A 40 18.56 -28.84 12.15
C VAL A 40 19.06 -28.12 13.40
N ASP A 41 18.39 -27.06 13.81
CA ASP A 41 18.56 -26.48 15.14
C ASP A 41 17.60 -27.19 16.11
N PRO A 42 18.10 -27.86 17.17
CA PRO A 42 17.26 -28.56 18.14
C PRO A 42 16.30 -27.63 18.90
N ASN A 43 16.52 -26.31 18.86
CA ASN A 43 15.65 -25.30 19.44
C ASN A 43 14.60 -24.77 18.45
N ASP A 44 14.61 -25.23 17.19
CA ASP A 44 13.65 -24.84 16.16
C ASP A 44 12.29 -25.54 16.35
N LEU A 45 11.55 -25.09 17.37
CA LEU A 45 10.25 -25.63 17.75
C LEU A 45 9.16 -25.42 16.70
N PHE A 46 9.38 -24.53 15.72
CA PHE A 46 8.35 -24.16 14.73
C PHE A 46 8.85 -24.18 13.28
N GLY A 47 10.09 -24.64 13.03
CA GLY A 47 10.67 -24.67 11.68
C GLY A 47 10.96 -23.27 11.14
N MET A 48 11.12 -22.29 12.04
CA MET A 48 11.38 -20.89 11.73
C MET A 48 12.88 -20.60 11.63
N ASN A 49 13.71 -21.28 12.41
CA ASN A 49 15.15 -21.03 12.45
C ASN A 49 15.86 -21.36 11.13
N SER A 50 15.30 -22.33 10.40
CA SER A 50 15.78 -22.71 9.07
C SER A 50 15.30 -21.82 7.92
N LYS A 51 14.37 -20.87 8.16
CA LYS A 51 13.72 -20.06 7.11
C LYS A 51 13.84 -18.55 7.31
N TRP A 52 14.69 -18.10 8.24
CA TRP A 52 14.82 -16.67 8.54
C TRP A 52 15.25 -15.83 7.33
N GLU A 53 16.17 -16.32 6.51
CA GLU A 53 16.61 -15.62 5.29
C GLU A 53 15.47 -15.47 4.27
N GLU A 54 14.71 -16.54 4.04
CA GLU A 54 13.54 -16.54 3.15
C GLU A 54 12.45 -15.59 3.66
N LEU A 55 12.18 -15.60 4.97
CA LEU A 55 11.20 -14.71 5.61
C LEU A 55 11.64 -13.24 5.50
N ASN A 56 12.92 -12.96 5.75
CA ASN A 56 13.47 -11.62 5.66
C ASN A 56 13.40 -11.08 4.23
N GLN A 57 13.76 -11.90 3.24
CA GLN A 57 13.60 -11.56 1.83
C GLN A 57 12.14 -11.26 1.48
N SER A 58 11.20 -12.09 1.97
CA SER A 58 9.78 -11.84 1.76
C SER A 58 9.33 -10.49 2.31
N PHE A 59 9.86 -10.02 3.45
CA PHE A 59 9.53 -8.68 3.96
C PHE A 59 10.05 -7.56 3.07
N GLU A 60 11.27 -7.67 2.57
CA GLU A 60 11.84 -6.68 1.63
C GLU A 60 11.03 -6.60 0.34
N GLU A 61 10.67 -7.74 -0.25
CA GLU A 61 9.86 -7.80 -1.46
C GLU A 61 8.47 -7.17 -1.28
N GLN A 62 7.83 -7.40 -0.12
CA GLN A 62 6.55 -6.74 0.18
C GLN A 62 6.72 -5.23 0.35
N LYS A 63 7.74 -4.77 1.08
CA LYS A 63 8.01 -3.34 1.25
C LYS A 63 8.25 -2.65 -0.10
N GLU A 64 9.01 -3.26 -1.00
CA GLU A 64 9.25 -2.73 -2.35
C GLU A 64 7.95 -2.64 -3.16
N LYS A 65 7.14 -3.70 -3.14
CA LYS A 65 5.84 -3.72 -3.82
C LYS A 65 4.91 -2.62 -3.33
N HIS A 66 4.79 -2.46 -2.01
CA HIS A 66 3.96 -1.41 -1.40
C HIS A 66 4.52 0.00 -1.67
N ALA A 67 5.85 0.17 -1.71
CA ALA A 67 6.46 1.43 -2.14
C ALA A 67 6.09 1.79 -3.59
N GLY A 68 6.08 0.80 -4.49
CA GLY A 68 5.62 0.96 -5.88
C GLY A 68 4.17 1.41 -5.97
N TRP A 69 3.26 0.77 -5.24
CA TRP A 69 1.85 1.16 -5.17
C TRP A 69 1.66 2.55 -4.56
N ARG A 70 2.37 2.86 -3.48
CA ARG A 70 2.36 4.19 -2.87
C ARG A 70 2.72 5.26 -3.90
N GLN A 71 3.78 5.05 -4.67
CA GLN A 71 4.18 5.99 -5.72
C GLN A 71 3.13 6.09 -6.83
N HIS A 72 2.51 4.98 -7.21
CA HIS A 72 1.40 4.98 -8.17
C HIS A 72 0.24 5.87 -7.70
N TRP A 73 -0.20 5.73 -6.45
CA TRP A 73 -1.28 6.53 -5.88
C TRP A 73 -0.91 8.02 -5.78
N LEU A 74 0.32 8.34 -5.36
CA LEU A 74 0.81 9.72 -5.33
C LEU A 74 0.84 10.36 -6.73
N ASN A 75 1.21 9.59 -7.76
CA ASN A 75 1.17 10.07 -9.14
C ASN A 75 -0.25 10.39 -9.61
N LEU A 76 -1.24 9.55 -9.24
CA LEU A 76 -2.65 9.80 -9.54
C LEU A 76 -3.20 11.01 -8.76
N GLN A 77 -2.82 11.15 -7.50
CA GLN A 77 -3.14 12.33 -6.70
C GLN A 77 -2.60 13.61 -7.34
N SER A 78 -1.34 13.60 -7.80
CA SER A 78 -0.73 14.74 -8.50
C SER A 78 -1.49 15.12 -9.77
N LYS A 79 -1.89 14.12 -10.57
CA LYS A 79 -2.75 14.34 -11.75
C LYS A 79 -4.10 14.95 -11.38
N ALA A 80 -4.71 14.50 -10.29
CA ALA A 80 -5.96 15.07 -9.79
C ALA A 80 -5.78 16.54 -9.37
N SER A 81 -4.67 16.87 -8.70
CA SER A 81 -4.33 18.26 -8.37
C SER A 81 -4.14 19.13 -9.62
N THR A 82 -3.45 18.64 -10.66
CA THR A 82 -3.35 19.36 -11.94
C THR A 82 -4.71 19.57 -12.60
N ALA A 83 -5.59 18.56 -12.58
CA ALA A 83 -6.95 18.67 -13.11
C ALA A 83 -7.79 19.69 -12.34
N TYR A 84 -7.59 19.80 -11.02
CA TYR A 84 -8.23 20.81 -10.19
C TYR A 84 -7.81 22.24 -10.61
N ASP A 85 -6.52 22.48 -10.79
CA ASP A 85 -6.01 23.79 -11.21
C ASP A 85 -6.49 24.18 -12.61
N ALA A 86 -6.55 23.21 -13.53
CA ALA A 86 -7.11 23.39 -14.86
C ALA A 86 -8.61 23.74 -14.79
N ALA A 87 -9.38 23.04 -13.96
CA ALA A 87 -10.81 23.30 -13.78
C ALA A 87 -11.08 24.68 -13.16
N ILE A 88 -10.26 25.12 -12.20
CA ILE A 88 -10.36 26.48 -11.65
C ILE A 88 -10.06 27.53 -12.72
N SER A 89 -9.02 27.32 -13.51
CA SER A 89 -8.63 28.26 -14.57
C SER A 89 -9.74 28.36 -15.63
N ALA A 90 -10.30 27.23 -16.06
CA ALA A 90 -11.43 27.18 -16.99
C ALA A 90 -12.66 27.90 -16.41
N TYR A 91 -12.99 27.66 -15.14
CA TYR A 91 -14.10 28.35 -14.48
C TYR A 91 -13.90 29.88 -14.47
N LYS A 92 -12.70 30.35 -14.11
CA LYS A 92 -12.38 31.78 -14.09
C LYS A 92 -12.51 32.42 -15.47
N GLN A 93 -11.98 31.76 -16.50
CA GLN A 93 -12.09 32.24 -17.89
C GLN A 93 -13.54 32.29 -18.36
N ALA A 94 -14.32 31.23 -18.14
CA ALA A 94 -15.73 31.18 -18.51
C ALA A 94 -16.55 32.23 -17.74
N SER A 95 -16.28 32.42 -16.44
CA SER A 95 -16.93 33.44 -15.63
C SER A 95 -16.60 34.86 -16.10
N GLN A 96 -15.36 35.11 -16.50
CA GLN A 96 -14.96 36.40 -17.05
C GLN A 96 -15.71 36.69 -18.36
N LYS A 97 -15.68 35.75 -19.31
CA LYS A 97 -16.38 35.90 -20.60
C LYS A 97 -17.90 36.02 -20.43
N TYR A 98 -18.47 35.28 -19.48
CA TYR A 98 -19.89 35.43 -19.12
C TYR A 98 -20.20 36.86 -18.66
N ASN A 99 -19.38 37.44 -17.79
CA ASN A 99 -19.57 38.81 -17.33
C ASN A 99 -19.39 39.84 -18.46
N GLU A 100 -18.42 39.62 -19.35
CA GLU A 100 -18.20 40.46 -20.55
C GLU A 100 -19.40 40.43 -21.51
N VAL A 101 -19.96 39.24 -21.76
CA VAL A 101 -21.14 39.07 -22.62
C VAL A 101 -22.40 39.63 -21.97
N THR A 102 -22.59 39.44 -20.66
CA THR A 102 -23.81 39.90 -19.98
C THR A 102 -23.81 41.40 -19.69
N GLN A 103 -22.64 42.04 -19.53
CA GLN A 103 -22.50 43.47 -19.21
C GLN A 103 -23.35 43.92 -18.01
N GLY A 104 -23.62 43.02 -17.06
CA GLY A 104 -24.44 43.30 -15.88
C GLY A 104 -25.95 43.08 -16.07
N LEU A 105 -26.42 42.71 -17.26
CA LEU A 105 -27.80 42.27 -17.49
C LEU A 105 -28.05 40.89 -16.89
N ASN A 106 -29.26 40.67 -16.38
CA ASN A 106 -29.70 39.34 -15.99
C ASN A 106 -29.85 38.46 -17.22
N PHE A 107 -29.66 37.16 -17.06
CA PHE A 107 -29.76 36.19 -18.16
C PHE A 107 -31.13 36.24 -18.89
N SER A 108 -32.20 36.59 -18.17
CA SER A 108 -33.55 36.74 -18.74
C SER A 108 -33.70 37.95 -19.66
N GLU A 109 -32.84 38.96 -19.49
CA GLU A 109 -32.83 40.23 -20.24
C GLU A 109 -31.95 40.13 -21.49
N LEU A 110 -31.23 39.02 -21.66
CA LEU A 110 -30.42 38.75 -22.85
C LEU A 110 -31.30 38.24 -23.98
N GLU A 111 -31.04 38.74 -25.19
CA GLU A 111 -31.72 38.34 -26.41
C GLU A 111 -30.72 37.94 -27.51
N GLY A 112 -31.21 37.18 -28.49
CA GLY A 112 -30.43 36.79 -29.67
C GLY A 112 -29.11 36.09 -29.35
N SER A 113 -28.04 36.52 -30.05
CA SER A 113 -26.69 35.92 -29.95
C SER A 113 -26.08 36.06 -28.56
N GLN A 114 -26.32 37.18 -27.88
CA GLN A 114 -25.79 37.45 -26.54
C GLN A 114 -26.28 36.41 -25.52
N ARG A 115 -27.55 35.99 -25.63
CA ARG A 115 -28.14 34.97 -24.76
C ARG A 115 -27.53 33.60 -25.01
N GLU A 116 -27.32 33.21 -26.27
CA GLU A 116 -26.73 31.91 -26.60
C GLU A 116 -25.26 31.82 -26.19
N GLU A 117 -24.47 32.90 -26.37
CA GLU A 117 -23.10 32.97 -25.88
C GLU A 117 -23.03 32.89 -24.35
N ALA A 118 -23.88 33.66 -23.64
CA ALA A 118 -23.95 33.59 -22.18
C ALA A 118 -24.37 32.19 -21.69
N LYS A 119 -25.25 31.50 -22.42
CA LYS A 119 -25.67 30.12 -22.11
C LYS A 119 -24.50 29.15 -22.23
N GLN A 120 -23.67 29.29 -23.27
CA GLN A 120 -22.47 28.48 -23.44
C GLN A 120 -21.50 28.68 -22.28
N TYR A 121 -21.18 29.92 -21.91
CA TYR A 121 -20.27 30.18 -20.78
C TYR A 121 -20.84 29.71 -19.44
N ARG A 122 -22.17 29.74 -19.26
CA ARG A 122 -22.84 29.12 -18.11
C ARG A 122 -22.64 27.60 -18.07
N ALA A 123 -22.76 26.93 -19.21
CA ALA A 123 -22.50 25.50 -19.33
C ALA A 123 -21.04 25.17 -19.06
N ASP A 124 -20.10 25.98 -19.54
CA ASP A 124 -18.66 25.82 -19.30
C ASP A 124 -18.33 25.98 -17.81
N MET A 125 -18.90 26.99 -17.14
CA MET A 125 -18.76 27.16 -15.68
C MET A 125 -19.30 25.96 -14.90
N SER A 126 -20.46 25.42 -15.29
CA SER A 126 -21.05 24.23 -14.67
C SER A 126 -20.18 22.98 -14.85
N THR A 127 -19.63 22.79 -16.05
CA THR A 127 -18.73 21.69 -16.40
C THR A 127 -17.44 21.79 -15.58
N ALA A 128 -16.80 22.97 -15.57
CA ALA A 128 -15.61 23.23 -14.78
C ALA A 128 -15.86 23.05 -13.27
N GLY A 129 -17.02 23.49 -12.76
CA GLY A 129 -17.44 23.27 -11.37
C GLY A 129 -17.57 21.79 -11.01
N THR A 130 -18.05 20.97 -11.94
CA THR A 130 -18.15 19.51 -11.77
C THR A 130 -16.78 18.85 -11.81
N GLN A 131 -15.93 19.23 -12.77
CA GLN A 131 -14.55 18.74 -12.84
C GLN A 131 -13.75 19.09 -11.58
N LYS A 132 -13.89 20.31 -11.06
CA LYS A 132 -13.27 20.75 -9.81
C LYS A 132 -13.64 19.81 -8.65
N ARG A 133 -14.94 19.51 -8.46
CA ARG A 133 -15.41 18.63 -7.39
C ARG A 133 -14.86 17.21 -7.53
N ARG A 134 -14.85 16.69 -8.76
CA ARG A 134 -14.28 15.38 -9.05
C ARG A 134 -12.79 15.33 -8.73
N ALA A 135 -12.02 16.32 -9.19
CA ALA A 135 -10.59 16.40 -8.94
C ALA A 135 -10.25 16.45 -7.43
N VAL A 136 -11.03 17.16 -6.62
CA VAL A 136 -10.88 17.14 -5.15
C VAL A 136 -11.16 15.74 -4.58
N SER A 137 -12.27 15.12 -4.98
CA SER A 137 -12.62 13.77 -4.54
C SER A 137 -11.53 12.75 -4.89
N ASP A 138 -11.05 12.79 -6.13
CA ASP A 138 -10.00 11.92 -6.62
C ASP A 138 -8.69 12.14 -5.85
N SER A 139 -8.31 13.40 -5.62
CA SER A 139 -7.09 13.74 -4.86
C SER A 139 -7.13 13.22 -3.42
N ILE A 140 -8.27 13.36 -2.73
CA ILE A 140 -8.46 12.83 -1.37
C ILE A 140 -8.38 11.30 -1.39
N PHE A 141 -9.08 10.66 -2.34
CA PHE A 141 -9.13 9.21 -2.46
C PHE A 141 -7.73 8.61 -2.71
N TYR A 142 -7.00 9.09 -3.71
CA TYR A 142 -5.65 8.60 -4.00
C TYR A 142 -4.65 8.92 -2.87
N GLY A 143 -4.78 10.08 -2.23
CA GLY A 143 -3.99 10.42 -1.05
C GLY A 143 -4.20 9.43 0.09
N ARG A 144 -5.45 8.98 0.32
CA ARG A 144 -5.74 7.97 1.33
C ARG A 144 -5.12 6.61 0.99
N LEU A 145 -5.23 6.16 -0.24
CA LEU A 145 -4.61 4.90 -0.66
C LEU A 145 -3.09 4.93 -0.47
N ALA A 146 -2.43 6.03 -0.82
CA ALA A 146 -0.98 6.18 -0.57
C ALA A 146 -0.60 6.08 0.91
N VAL A 147 -1.46 6.58 1.81
CA VAL A 147 -1.28 6.46 3.27
C VAL A 147 -1.47 5.02 3.72
N ASP A 148 -2.48 4.31 3.22
CA ASP A 148 -2.72 2.91 3.54
C ASP A 148 -1.52 2.03 3.12
N GLU A 149 -0.90 2.28 1.97
CA GLU A 149 0.35 1.60 1.57
C GLU A 149 1.51 1.88 2.53
N THR A 150 1.60 3.12 3.06
CA THR A 150 2.62 3.48 4.05
C THR A 150 2.45 2.68 5.35
N TYR A 151 1.21 2.48 5.78
CA TYR A 151 0.92 1.65 6.96
C TYR A 151 1.34 0.19 6.75
N CYS A 152 1.00 -0.40 5.59
CA CYS A 152 1.44 -1.76 5.25
C CYS A 152 2.96 -1.91 5.32
N MET A 153 3.71 -0.94 4.75
CA MET A 153 5.18 -0.95 4.82
C MET A 153 5.71 -0.90 6.26
N GLN A 154 5.06 -0.11 7.13
CA GLN A 154 5.45 -0.01 8.53
C GLN A 154 5.16 -1.31 9.29
N ASP A 155 4.04 -1.98 9.00
CA ASP A 155 3.72 -3.29 9.58
C ASP A 155 4.75 -4.34 9.18
N TYR A 156 5.17 -4.40 7.92
CA TYR A 156 6.25 -5.30 7.50
C TYR A 156 7.57 -4.98 8.18
N THR A 157 7.89 -3.69 8.40
CA THR A 157 9.09 -3.28 9.14
C THR A 157 9.04 -3.74 10.60
N ASN A 158 7.88 -3.65 11.24
CA ASN A 158 7.67 -4.13 12.60
C ASN A 158 7.79 -5.66 12.69
N LEU A 159 7.17 -6.38 11.75
CA LEU A 159 7.24 -7.85 11.68
C LEU A 159 8.68 -8.33 11.43
N GLN A 160 9.41 -7.66 10.55
CA GLN A 160 10.81 -7.93 10.29
C GLN A 160 11.67 -7.70 11.55
N SER A 161 11.41 -6.63 12.29
CA SER A 161 12.12 -6.33 13.54
C SER A 161 11.87 -7.41 14.61
N LEU A 162 10.63 -7.89 14.74
CA LEU A 162 10.28 -9.00 15.63
C LEU A 162 10.97 -10.30 15.21
N ALA A 163 10.97 -10.61 13.91
CA ALA A 163 11.65 -11.76 13.36
C ALA A 163 13.16 -11.73 13.68
N SER A 164 13.82 -10.57 13.48
CA SER A 164 15.24 -10.40 13.83
C SER A 164 15.50 -10.56 15.33
N HIS A 165 14.57 -10.14 16.20
CA HIS A 165 14.72 -10.34 17.65
C HIS A 165 14.60 -11.82 18.06
N MET A 166 13.78 -12.61 17.36
CA MET A 166 13.64 -14.04 17.62
C MET A 166 14.82 -14.89 17.10
N GLN A 167 15.62 -14.35 16.18
CA GLN A 167 16.83 -15.01 15.67
C GLN A 167 18.03 -14.88 16.63
N GLY A 168 18.04 -13.84 17.49
CA GLY A 168 19.12 -13.56 18.45
C GLY A 168 18.94 -14.23 19.80
#